data_AF-A0AAV5Z7S0-F1
#
_entry.id   AF-A0AAV5Z7S0-F1
#
_cell.length_a   1.000
_cell.length_b   1.000
_cell.length_c   1.000
_cell.angle_alpha   90.00
_cell.angle_beta   90.00
_cell.angle_gamma   90.00
#
_symmetry.space_group_name_H-M   'P 1'
#
loop_
_entity.id
_entity.type
_entity.pdbx_description
1 polymer ?
#
loop_
_entity_poly.entity_id
_entity_poly.type
_entity_poly.pdbx_seq_one_letter_code
_entity_poly.pdbx_strand_id
1 'polypeptide(L)' 'MARLPYIEREQAPEPEQRAYDALQKGTGRVLNFFKLMAHLPGSLPRFLEWYRTTREGGPLDLGLRQLAYVRVSQVNRCGY' A
#
# COMPACT_ATOMS: atom_id res chain seq x y z
N MET A 1 1.10 15.39 5.65
CA MET A 1 2.39 15.08 5.01
C MET A 1 3.16 14.10 5.88
N ALA A 2 3.97 13.20 5.30
CA ALA A 2 4.72 12.21 6.07
C ALA A 2 5.86 12.85 6.89
N ARG A 3 6.18 12.25 8.05
CA ARG A 3 7.32 12.68 8.89
C ARG A 3 8.67 12.16 8.39
N LEU A 4 8.66 11.02 7.70
CA LEU A 4 9.84 10.41 7.09
C LEU A 4 9.87 10.75 5.60
N PRO A 5 11.07 10.87 5.00
CA PRO A 5 11.19 11.03 3.56
C PRO A 5 10.66 9.78 2.85
N TYR A 6 10.16 9.96 1.64
CA TYR A 6 9.79 8.84 0.78
C TYR A 6 11.06 8.21 0.21
N ILE A 7 11.12 6.88 0.22
CA ILE A 7 12.18 6.14 -0.47
C ILE A 7 11.72 5.95 -1.91
N GLU A 8 12.47 6.54 -2.83
CA GLU A 8 12.25 6.35 -4.25
C GLU A 8 12.86 5.03 -4.71
N ARG A 9 12.44 4.56 -5.88
CA ARG A 9 12.80 3.24 -6.41
C ARG A 9 14.31 3.01 -6.43
N GLU A 10 15.08 3.99 -6.85
CA GLU A 10 16.54 3.91 -6.98
C GLU A 10 17.25 3.78 -5.62
N GLN A 11 16.57 4.14 -4.53
CA GLN A 11 17.08 4.12 -3.16
C GLN A 11 16.60 2.87 -2.40
N ALA A 12 15.60 2.16 -2.93
CA ALA A 12 14.98 1.04 -2.25
C ALA A 12 15.83 -0.23 -2.35
N PRO A 13 15.77 -1.16 -1.37
CA PRO A 13 16.36 -2.47 -1.52
C PRO A 13 15.70 -3.28 -2.65
N GLU A 14 16.40 -4.29 -3.18
CA GLU A 14 15.97 -5.05 -4.37
C GLU A 14 14.56 -5.67 -4.26
N PRO A 15 14.11 -6.21 -3.10
CA PRO A 15 12.74 -6.72 -2.95
C PRO A 15 11.69 -5.61 -3.12
N GLU A 16 11.93 -4.42 -2.56
CA GLU A 16 11.07 -3.25 -2.67
C GLU A 16 11.04 -2.71 -4.11
N GLN A 17 12.19 -2.68 -4.80
CA GLN A 17 12.27 -2.27 -6.21
C GLN A 17 11.34 -3.12 -7.08
N ARG A 18 11.41 -4.45 -6.93
CA ARG A 18 10.51 -5.38 -7.65
C ARG A 18 9.04 -5.15 -7.31
N ALA A 19 8.74 -4.86 -6.04
CA ALA A 19 7.37 -4.52 -5.63
C ALA A 19 6.89 -3.20 -6.24
N TYR A 20 7.74 -2.18 -6.32
CA TYR A 20 7.42 -0.92 -7.00
C TYR A 20 7.15 -1.12 -8.48
N ASP A 21 7.98 -1.91 -9.17
CA ASP A 21 7.81 -2.21 -10.58
C ASP A 21 6.47 -2.93 -10.84
N ALA A 22 6.09 -3.86 -9.98
CA ALA A 22 4.79 -4.54 -10.04
C ALA A 22 3.62 -3.57 -9.80
N LEU A 23 3.72 -2.69 -8.80
CA LEU A 23 2.69 -1.69 -8.48
C LEU A 23 2.53 -0.65 -9.60
N GLN A 24 3.64 -0.19 -10.18
CA GLN A 24 3.65 0.74 -11.31
C GLN A 24 2.99 0.10 -12.52
N LYS A 25 3.34 -1.16 -12.85
CA LYS A 25 2.73 -1.89 -13.96
C LYS A 25 1.23 -2.16 -13.74
N GLY A 26 0.82 -2.48 -12.51
CA GLY A 26 -0.57 -2.87 -12.20
C GLY A 26 -1.52 -1.70 -11.97
N THR A 27 -1.05 -0.57 -11.44
CA THR A 27 -1.91 0.54 -11.01
C THR A 27 -1.51 1.91 -11.56
N GLY A 28 -0.41 1.97 -12.33
CA GLY A 28 0.13 3.20 -12.93
C GLY A 28 0.87 4.11 -11.96
N ARG A 29 0.99 3.75 -10.67
CA ARG A 29 1.66 4.56 -9.65
C ARG A 29 2.13 3.73 -8.45
N VAL A 30 3.14 4.24 -7.76
CA VAL A 30 3.52 3.80 -6.40
C VAL A 30 3.01 4.83 -5.39
N LEU A 31 2.08 4.44 -4.52
CA LEU A 31 1.52 5.31 -3.49
C LEU A 31 2.58 5.68 -2.44
N ASN A 32 2.52 6.90 -1.89
CA ASN A 32 3.45 7.36 -0.86
C ASN A 32 3.48 6.45 0.39
N PHE A 33 2.35 5.82 0.73
CA PHE A 33 2.32 4.81 1.78
C PHE A 33 3.30 3.64 1.52
N PHE A 34 3.35 3.10 0.31
CA PHE A 34 4.31 2.04 -0.06
C PHE A 34 5.75 2.55 -0.08
N LYS A 35 5.96 3.83 -0.43
CA LYS A 35 7.27 4.48 -0.34
C LYS A 35 7.81 4.60 1.08
N LEU A 36 6.92 4.77 2.06
CA LEU A 36 7.31 4.80 3.47
C LEU A 36 7.64 3.42 4.02
N MET A 37 6.96 2.36 3.56
CA MET A 37 7.23 1.00 4.04
C MET A 37 8.66 0.54 3.74
N ALA A 38 9.28 1.02 2.66
CA ALA A 38 10.64 0.66 2.28
C ALA A 38 11.72 1.06 3.31
N HIS A 39 11.38 1.87 4.34
CA HIS A 39 12.28 2.11 5.48
C HIS A 39 12.54 0.84 6.29
N LEU A 40 11.65 -0.15 6.20
CA LEU A 40 11.84 -1.50 6.74
C LEU A 40 12.00 -2.49 5.58
N PRO A 41 13.22 -2.95 5.28
CA PRO A 41 13.48 -3.90 4.20
C PRO A 41 12.66 -5.19 4.32
N GLY A 42 12.11 -5.64 3.20
CA GLY A 42 11.24 -6.81 3.07
C GLY A 42 9.80 -6.59 3.54
N SER A 43 9.41 -5.39 4.02
CA SER A 43 8.06 -5.16 4.56
C SER A 43 6.99 -5.01 3.46
N LEU A 44 7.32 -4.34 2.36
CA LEU A 44 6.35 -4.06 1.30
C LEU A 44 5.87 -5.33 0.59
N PRO A 45 6.72 -6.28 0.16
CA PRO A 45 6.25 -7.51 -0.46
C PRO A 45 5.29 -8.31 0.44
N ARG A 46 5.62 -8.44 1.73
CA ARG A 46 4.77 -9.13 2.73
C ARG A 46 3.44 -8.42 2.94
N PHE A 47 3.47 -7.09 2.98
CA PHE A 47 2.26 -6.29 3.07
C PHE A 47 1.36 -6.49 1.85
N LEU A 48 1.91 -6.49 0.64
CA LEU A 48 1.13 -6.67 -0.59
C LEU A 48 0.48 -8.06 -0.65
N GLU A 49 1.21 -9.10 -0.23
CA GLU A 49 0.68 -10.46 -0.12
C GLU A 49 -0.54 -10.50 0.82
N TRP A 50 -0.41 -9.95 2.03
CA TRP A 50 -1.51 -9.86 2.98
C TRP A 50 -2.65 -8.97 2.46
N TYR A 51 -2.34 -7.79 1.95
CA TYR A 51 -3.32 -6.78 1.54
C TYR A 51 -4.23 -7.31 0.43
N ARG A 52 -3.70 -8.14 -0.47
CA ARG A 52 -4.49 -8.84 -1.50
C ARG A 52 -5.63 -9.66 -0.89
N THR A 53 -5.39 -10.35 0.22
CA THR A 53 -6.42 -11.17 0.91
C THR A 53 -7.57 -10.34 1.48
N THR A 54 -7.33 -9.05 1.76
CA THR A 54 -8.37 -8.12 2.21
C THR A 54 -9.19 -7.53 1.06
N ARG A 55 -8.61 -7.51 -0.15
CA ARG A 55 -9.19 -6.89 -1.34
C ARG A 55 -9.93 -7.86 -2.25
N GLU A 56 -9.57 -9.13 -2.20
CA GLU A 56 -10.08 -10.18 -3.08
C GLU A 56 -10.80 -11.25 -2.26
N GLY A 57 -11.90 -11.76 -2.79
CA GLY A 57 -12.70 -12.79 -2.13
C GLY A 57 -13.48 -12.28 -0.91
N GLY A 58 -14.12 -13.23 -0.23
CA GLY A 58 -14.99 -12.95 0.91
C GLY A 58 -16.40 -12.51 0.53
N PRO A 59 -17.28 -12.30 1.53
CA PRO A 59 -18.71 -12.10 1.32
C PRO A 59 -19.10 -10.67 0.94
N LEU A 60 -18.18 -9.71 1.04
CA LEU A 60 -18.45 -8.29 0.76
C LEU A 60 -18.23 -7.99 -0.72
N ASP A 61 -19.20 -7.32 -1.34
CA ASP A 61 -19.02 -6.72 -2.65
C ASP A 61 -17.99 -5.57 -2.61
N LEU A 62 -17.54 -5.16 -3.80
CA LEU A 62 -16.50 -4.14 -3.92
C LEU A 62 -16.93 -2.80 -3.31
N GLY A 63 -18.18 -2.38 -3.48
CA GLY A 63 -18.69 -1.09 -2.99
C GLY A 63 -18.71 -1.04 -1.48
N LEU A 64 -19.24 -2.09 -0.84
CA LEU A 64 -19.30 -2.21 0.61
C LEU A 64 -17.90 -2.30 1.24
N ARG A 65 -16.95 -2.99 0.59
CA ARG A 65 -15.55 -3.03 1.03
C ARG A 65 -14.90 -1.65 1.01
N GLN A 66 -15.09 -0.88 -0.07
CA GLN A 66 -14.54 0.49 -0.16
C GLN A 66 -15.20 1.43 0.85
N LEU A 67 -16.52 1.30 1.07
CA LEU A 67 -17.21 2.07 2.10
C LEU A 67 -16.66 1.78 3.49
N ALA A 68 -16.39 0.52 3.81
CA ALA A 68 -15.75 0.14 5.07
C ALA A 68 -14.36 0.80 5.22
N TYR A 69 -13.53 0.78 4.17
CA TYR A 69 -12.22 1.45 4.18
C TYR A 69 -12.33 2.95 4.47
N VAL A 70 -13.22 3.66 3.78
CA VAL A 70 -13.43 5.10 3.99
C VAL A 70 -13.98 5.38 5.38
N ARG A 71 -14.96 4.59 5.84
CA ARG A 71 -15.60 4.79 7.14
C ARG A 71 -14.60 4.59 8.28
N VAL A 72 -13.77 3.56 8.22
CA VAL A 72 -12.71 3.32 9.21
C VAL A 72 -11.70 4.48 9.23
N SER A 73 -11.29 4.98 8.05
CA SER A 73 -10.41 6.15 7.97
C SER A 73 -11.00 7.40 8.63
N GLN A 74 -12.31 7.66 8.42
CA GLN A 74 -13.00 8.78 9.07
C GLN A 74 -13.05 8.64 10.59
N VAL A 75 -13.42 7.46 11.11
CA VAL A 75 -13.47 7.18 12.55
C VAL A 75 -12.09 7.37 13.19
N ASN A 76 -11.04 6.95 12.49
CA ASN A 76 -9.66 7.10 12.94
C ASN A 76 -9.03 8.47 12.63
N ARG A 77 -9.79 9.41 12.04
CA ARG A 77 -9.29 10.72 11.61
C ARG A 77 -8.03 10.64 10.73
N CYS A 78 -7.97 9.64 9.86
CA CYS A 78 -6.87 9.44 8.91
C CYS A 78 -7.06 10.36 7.70
N GLY A 79 -6.26 11.43 7.62
CA GLY A 79 -6.32 12.45 6.56
C GLY A 79 -5.26 12.31 5.46
N TYR A 80 -4.80 11.08 5.20
CA TYR A 80 -3.90 10.80 4.09
C TYR A 80 -4.62 10.90 2.74
#